data_AF-A0A7V0SEA3-F1
#
_entry.id   AF-A0A7V0SEA3-F1
#
_cell.length_a   1.000
_cell.length_b   1.000
_cell.length_c   1.000
_cell.angle_alpha   90.00
_cell.angle_beta   90.00
_cell.angle_gamma   90.00
#
_symmetry.space_group_name_H-M   'P 1'
#
loop_
_entity.id
_entity.type
_entity.pdbx_description
1 polymer ?
#
loop_
_entity_poly.entity_id
_entity_poly.type
_entity_poly.pdbx_seq_one_letter_code
_entity_poly.pdbx_strand_id
1 'polypeptide(L)' 'ALATAGTGDVLAGIVGALLLRRGLSAYHAAGAGVYLHGLAADLAAGPAKVLRATDVIGSIGDALETLCV' A
#
# COMPACT_ATOMS: atom_id res chain seq x y z
N ALA A 1 6.69 1.27 11.45
CA ALA A 1 5.35 1.13 12.06
C ALA A 1 4.35 1.95 11.25
N LEU A 2 3.31 1.30 10.73
CA LEU A 2 2.15 1.95 10.11
C LEU A 2 1.18 2.38 11.21
N ALA A 3 1.08 3.68 11.47
CA ALA A 3 0.10 4.29 12.40
C ALA A 3 0.13 5.83 12.36
N THR A 4 0.62 6.42 11.26
CA THR A 4 0.72 7.88 11.13
C THR A 4 -0.47 8.44 10.37
N ALA A 5 -0.81 9.70 10.63
CA ALA A 5 -1.91 10.37 9.94
C ALA A 5 -1.80 10.20 8.41
N GLY A 6 -2.92 9.84 7.78
CA GLY A 6 -3.05 9.68 6.34
C GLY A 6 -2.70 8.30 5.77
N THR A 7 -2.10 7.36 6.53
CA THR A 7 -1.81 6.02 5.96
C THR A 7 -3.07 5.22 5.67
N GLY A 8 -4.16 5.47 6.42
CA GLY A 8 -5.48 4.93 6.13
C GLY A 8 -6.07 5.43 4.81
N ASP A 9 -5.87 6.71 4.47
CA ASP A 9 -6.32 7.28 3.19
C ASP A 9 -5.57 6.66 2.01
N VAL A 10 -4.27 6.40 2.19
CA VAL A 10 -3.46 5.66 1.20
C VAL A 10 -4.01 4.25 0.98
N LEU A 11 -4.25 3.51 2.06
CA LEU A 11 -4.82 2.17 1.97
C LEU A 11 -6.20 2.18 1.30
N ALA A 12 -7.07 3.12 1.67
CA ALA A 12 -8.38 3.26 1.06
C ALA A 12 -8.30 3.56 -0.45
N GLY A 13 -7.35 4.42 -0.86
CA GLY A 13 -7.08 4.71 -2.27
C GLY A 13 -6.60 3.48 -3.05
N ILE A 14 -5.69 2.69 -2.47
CA ILE A 14 -5.22 1.43 -3.07
C ILE A 14 -6.37 0.45 -3.26
N VAL A 15 -7.15 0.20 -2.19
CA VAL A 15 -8.29 -0.73 -2.25
C VAL A 15 -9.34 -0.24 -3.24
N GLY A 16 -9.64 1.06 -3.25
CA GLY A 16 -10.55 1.68 -4.21
C GLY A 16 -10.10 1.48 -5.65
N ALA A 17 -8.80 1.67 -5.95
CA ALA A 17 -8.25 1.43 -7.27
C ALA A 17 -8.35 -0.05 -7.69
N LEU A 18 -8.11 -0.99 -6.77
CA LEU A 18 -8.24 -2.42 -7.04
C LEU A 18 -9.69 -2.86 -7.27
N LEU A 19 -10.65 -2.26 -6.56
CA LEU A 19 -12.09 -2.51 -6.75
C LEU A 19 -12.59 -2.11 -8.15
N LEU A 20 -11.96 -1.12 -8.78
CA LEU A 20 -12.30 -0.72 -10.16
C LEU A 20 -11.86 -1.74 -11.22
N ARG A 21 -11.00 -2.71 -10.86
CA ARG A 21 -10.57 -3.76 -11.79
C ARG A 21 -11.65 -4.82 -11.95
N ARG A 22 -12.02 -5.11 -13.20
CA ARG A 22 -12.94 -6.21 -13.51
C ARG A 22 -12.38 -7.54 -13.00
N GLY A 23 -13.21 -8.29 -12.27
CA GLY A 23 -12.91 -9.65 -11.82
C GLY A 23 -12.35 -9.78 -10.40
N LEU A 24 -12.03 -8.68 -9.70
CA LEU A 24 -11.72 -8.73 -8.27
C LEU A 24 -13.00 -8.62 -7.42
N SER A 25 -13.14 -9.54 -6.46
CA SER A 25 -14.12 -9.39 -5.38
C SER A 25 -13.63 -8.33 -4.39
N ALA A 26 -14.56 -7.75 -3.61
CA ALA A 26 -14.18 -6.80 -2.57
C ALA A 26 -13.21 -7.39 -1.53
N TYR A 27 -13.38 -8.68 -1.21
CA TYR A 27 -12.47 -9.40 -0.31
C TYR A 27 -11.05 -9.50 -0.89
N HIS A 28 -10.92 -9.88 -2.17
CA HIS A 28 -9.60 -9.95 -2.82
C HIS A 28 -8.97 -8.56 -3.00
N ALA A 29 -9.76 -7.54 -3.32
CA ALA A 29 -9.26 -6.17 -3.43
C ALA A 29 -8.75 -5.64 -2.08
N ALA A 30 -9.49 -5.91 -1.00
CA ALA A 30 -9.05 -5.55 0.35
C ALA A 30 -7.78 -6.30 0.75
N GLY A 31 -7.73 -7.62 0.54
CA GLY A 31 -6.56 -8.44 0.86
C GLY A 31 -5.31 -8.01 0.10
N ALA A 32 -5.41 -7.85 -1.23
CA ALA A 32 -4.32 -7.38 -2.07
C ALA A 32 -3.91 -5.94 -1.72
N GLY A 33 -4.86 -5.07 -1.40
CA GLY A 33 -4.59 -3.69 -1.03
C GLY A 33 -3.86 -3.55 0.31
N VAL A 34 -4.26 -4.31 1.33
CA VAL A 34 -3.54 -4.34 2.62
C VAL A 34 -2.13 -4.89 2.46
N TYR A 35 -1.97 -5.96 1.67
CA TYR A 35 -0.66 -6.54 1.40
C TYR A 35 0.27 -5.54 0.68
N LEU A 36 -0.21 -4.93 -0.40
CA LEU A 36 0.54 -3.92 -1.16
C LEU A 36 0.90 -2.70 -0.29
N HIS A 37 -0.03 -2.23 0.54
CA HIS A 37 0.20 -1.12 1.46
C HIS A 37 1.29 -1.44 2.49
N GLY A 38 1.28 -2.66 3.04
CA GLY A 38 2.31 -3.14 3.96
C GLY A 38 3.67 -3.26 3.30
N LEU A 39 3.73 -3.85 2.10
CA LEU A 39 4.98 -3.98 1.35
C LEU A 39 5.59 -2.62 1.00
N ALA A 40 4.78 -1.67 0.53
CA ALA A 40 5.24 -0.30 0.26
C ALA A 40 5.75 0.39 1.54
N ALA A 41 5.11 0.14 2.68
CA ALA A 41 5.56 0.66 3.97
C ALA A 41 6.90 0.06 4.43
N ASP A 42 7.12 -1.23 4.19
CA ASP A 42 8.36 -1.92 4.53
C ASP A 42 9.51 -1.44 3.63
N LEU A 43 9.27 -1.24 2.34
CA LEU A 43 10.26 -0.69 1.40
C LEU A 43 10.61 0.77 1.71
N ALA A 44 9.62 1.55 2.16
CA ALA A 44 9.81 2.96 2.52
C ALA A 44 10.42 3.16 3.93
N ALA A 45 10.44 2.10 4.75
CA ALA A 45 10.99 2.12 6.09
C ALA A 45 12.52 2.22 6.06
N GLY A 46 13.08 2.84 7.10
CA GLY A 46 14.53 2.95 7.28
C GLY A 46 14.87 3.04 8.77
N PRO A 47 16.14 2.82 9.14
CA PRO A 47 16.55 2.85 10.54
C PRO A 47 16.21 4.21 11.17
N ALA A 48 15.45 4.17 12.27
CA ALA A 48 14.93 5.33 13.01
C ALA A 48 14.02 6.30 12.22
N LYS A 49 13.54 5.94 11.02
CA LYS A 49 12.61 6.78 10.24
C LYS A 49 11.18 6.62 10.76
N VAL A 50 10.53 7.74 11.11
CA VAL A 50 9.08 7.78 11.27
C VAL A 50 8.45 7.83 9.88
N LEU A 51 7.68 6.79 9.56
CA LEU A 51 7.07 6.62 8.25
C LEU A 51 5.89 7.59 8.08
N ARG A 52 5.83 8.33 6.96
CA ARG A 52 4.68 9.19 6.61
C ARG A 52 3.85 8.55 5.51
N ALA A 53 2.60 8.98 5.38
CA ALA A 53 1.73 8.55 4.28
C ALA A 53 2.35 8.78 2.89
N THR A 54 3.05 9.90 2.70
CA THR A 54 3.74 10.22 1.44
C THR A 54 4.94 9.32 1.16
N ASP A 55 5.61 8.81 2.20
CA ASP A 55 6.67 7.81 2.02
C ASP A 55 6.08 6.52 1.47
N VAL A 56 4.94 6.07 2.04
CA VAL A 56 4.24 4.87 1.58
C VAL A 56 3.75 5.04 0.14
N ILE A 57 3.13 6.18 -0.20
CA ILE A 57 2.71 6.48 -1.59
C ILE A 57 3.90 6.40 -2.54
N GLY A 58 5.04 6.96 -2.17
CA GLY A 58 6.26 6.98 -2.99
C GLY A 58 6.78 5.60 -3.35
N SER A 59 6.59 4.62 -2.47
CA SER A 59 7.10 3.25 -2.66
C SER A 59 6.07 2.25 -3.21
N ILE A 60 4.86 2.70 -3.60
CA ILE A 60 3.85 1.80 -4.21
C ILE A 60 4.37 1.22 -5.54
N GLY A 61 5.10 2.02 -6.34
CA GLY A 61 5.69 1.56 -7.60
C GLY A 61 6.67 0.41 -7.38
N ASP A 62 7.64 0.62 -6.48
CA ASP A 62 8.64 -0.40 -6.11
C ASP A 62 7.98 -1.68 -5.56
N ALA A 63 6.92 -1.53 -4.76
CA ALA A 63 6.17 -2.66 -4.22
C ALA A 63 5.44 -3.46 -5.32
N LEU A 64 4.91 -2.79 -6.34
CA LEU A 64 4.32 -3.46 -7.51
C LEU A 64 5.39 -4.16 -8.36
N GLU A 65 6.53 -3.52 -8.58
CA GLU A 65 7.66 -4.13 -9.30
C GLU A 65 8.13 -5.39 -8.60
N THR A 66 8.22 -5.38 -7.27
CA THR A 66 8.60 -6.55 -6.44
C THR A 66 7.62 -7.74 -6.61
N LEU A 67 6.37 -7.50 -7.01
CA LEU A 67 5.36 -8.55 -7.21
C LEU A 67 5.28 -9.07 -8.64
N CYS A 68 5.88 -8.36 -9.60
CA CYS A 68 5.85 -8.71 -11.02
C CYS A 68 7.06 -9.56 -11.46
N VAL A 69 8.02 -9.82 -10.56
CA VAL A 69 9.15 -10.74 -10.74
C VAL A 69 8.80 -12.16 -10.33
#